data_AF-A0A3C1LSP1-F1
#
_entry.id   AF-A0A3C1LSP1-F1
#
_cell.length_a   1.000
_cell.length_b   1.000
_cell.length_c   1.000
_cell.angle_alpha   90.00
_cell.angle_beta   90.00
_cell.angle_gamma   90.00
#
_symmetry.space_group_name_H-M   'P 1'
#
loop_
_entity.id
_entity.type
_entity.pdbx_description
1 polymer ?
#
loop_
_entity_poly.entity_id
_entity_poly.type
_entity_poly.pdbx_seq_one_letter_code
_entity_poly.pdbx_strand_id
1 'polypeptide(L)'
;RARNWQRYDMGGAKKLSFVEGVDSYVPYAGSLHDNVTMSLAKIRSTMCNCGALNLEEFRRNAKLTTVSPTSIVEGGAHDVMLKDRTEVK
;
A
#
# COMPACT_ATOMS: atom_id res chain seq x y z
N ARG A 1 16.16 5.74 15.37
CA ARG A 1 14.99 5.86 16.28
C ARG A 1 14.38 7.25 16.29
N ALA A 2 13.25 7.44 15.61
CA ALA A 2 12.52 8.71 15.58
C ALA A 2 12.06 9.11 16.99
N ARG A 3 12.35 10.36 17.38
CA ARG A 3 11.96 10.95 18.68
C ARG A 3 10.85 11.98 18.51
N ASN A 4 9.96 11.76 17.54
CA ASN A 4 8.87 12.68 17.20
C ASN A 4 7.71 12.51 18.20
N TRP A 5 7.95 12.96 19.44
CA TRP A 5 6.96 12.91 20.52
C TRP A 5 5.77 13.84 20.24
N GLN A 6 5.97 14.91 19.46
CA GLN A 6 4.92 15.86 19.07
C GLN A 6 3.79 15.19 18.29
N ARG A 7 4.07 14.10 17.54
CA ARG A 7 3.03 13.31 16.86
C ARG A 7 2.03 12.68 17.84
N TYR A 8 2.47 12.37 19.06
CA TYR A 8 1.71 11.68 20.09
C TYR A 8 1.52 12.54 21.36
N ASP A 9 1.69 13.86 21.22
CA ASP A 9 1.54 14.78 22.35
C ASP A 9 0.05 14.97 22.66
N MET A 10 -0.33 14.62 23.89
CA MET A 10 -1.67 14.80 24.43
C MET A 10 -1.70 15.91 25.49
N GLY A 11 -0.79 16.89 25.40
CA GLY A 11 -0.64 17.97 26.38
C GLY A 11 0.16 17.58 27.63
N GLY A 12 1.03 16.56 27.49
CA GLY A 12 1.80 15.96 28.59
C GLY A 12 3.26 16.42 28.63
N ALA A 13 4.12 15.61 29.24
CA ALA A 13 5.57 15.88 29.25
C ALA A 13 6.14 15.80 27.81
N LYS A 14 7.09 16.69 27.49
CA LYS A 14 7.79 16.74 26.19
C LYS A 14 8.77 15.57 25.97
N LYS A 15 8.29 14.33 26.13
CA LYS A 15 9.02 13.08 25.97
C LYS A 15 8.07 11.98 25.51
N LEU A 16 8.57 11.00 24.75
CA LEU A 16 7.80 9.78 24.46
C LEU A 16 7.62 8.96 25.75
N SER A 17 6.38 8.60 26.06
CA SER A 17 6.04 7.72 27.19
C SER A 17 6.52 6.28 26.96
N PHE A 18 6.43 5.79 25.72
CA PHE A 18 6.97 4.51 25.26
C PHE A 18 7.13 4.56 23.72
N VAL A 19 7.70 3.52 23.12
CA VAL A 19 8.02 3.50 21.68
C VAL A 19 6.92 2.78 20.90
N GLU A 20 6.28 3.47 19.96
CA GLU A 20 5.19 2.94 19.12
C GLU A 20 5.63 2.52 17.71
N GLY A 21 6.90 2.74 17.35
CA GLY A 21 7.45 2.43 16.02
C GLY A 21 8.69 1.56 16.05
N VAL A 22 8.92 0.82 14.97
CA VAL A 22 10.12 0.00 14.74
C VAL A 22 11.09 0.70 13.79
N ASP A 23 12.37 0.36 13.86
CA ASP A 23 13.42 0.81 12.93
C ASP A 23 13.70 -0.34 11.95
N SER A 24 13.75 -0.06 10.65
CA SER A 24 13.83 -1.11 9.61
C SER A 24 14.39 -0.57 8.31
N TYR A 25 14.90 -1.47 7.46
CA TYR A 25 15.35 -1.18 6.11
C TYR A 25 14.28 -1.55 5.09
N VAL A 26 14.25 -0.83 3.97
CA VAL A 26 13.39 -1.11 2.82
C VAL A 26 14.24 -1.16 1.55
N PRO A 27 13.83 -1.95 0.53
CA PRO A 27 14.56 -2.03 -0.72
C PRO A 27 14.55 -0.70 -1.47
N TYR A 28 15.63 -0.40 -2.17
CA TYR A 28 15.70 0.76 -3.05
C TYR A 28 14.80 0.58 -4.27
N ALA A 29 13.79 1.43 -4.41
CA ALA A 29 12.78 1.34 -5.46
C ALA A 29 13.09 2.19 -6.71
N GLY A 30 14.21 2.92 -6.76
CA GLY A 30 14.50 3.83 -7.87
C GLY A 30 13.87 5.22 -7.70
N SER A 31 13.61 5.90 -8.82
CA SER A 31 13.10 7.27 -8.83
C SER A 31 11.64 7.36 -8.38
N LEU A 32 11.26 8.45 -7.71
CA LEU A 32 9.87 8.69 -7.31
C LEU A 32 8.95 8.77 -8.54
N HIS A 33 9.42 9.43 -9.60
CA HIS A 33 8.65 9.66 -10.82
C HIS A 33 8.16 8.35 -11.43
N ASP A 34 9.03 7.35 -11.56
CA ASP A 34 8.70 6.09 -12.21
C ASP A 34 7.72 5.27 -11.36
N ASN A 35 7.94 5.23 -10.04
CA ASN A 35 7.07 4.51 -9.10
C ASN A 35 5.67 5.12 -9.01
N VAL A 36 5.58 6.46 -8.96
CA VAL A 36 4.29 7.17 -8.96
C VAL A 36 3.57 6.97 -10.29
N THR A 37 4.29 7.06 -11.41
CA THR A 37 3.70 6.85 -12.75
C THR A 37 3.11 5.45 -12.88
N MET A 38 3.86 4.42 -12.47
CA MET A 38 3.40 3.03 -12.45
C MET A 38 2.16 2.84 -11.55
N SER A 39 2.18 3.42 -10.35
CA SER A 39 1.08 3.32 -9.40
C SER A 39 -0.20 3.99 -9.93
N LEU A 40 -0.07 5.19 -10.49
CA LEU A 40 -1.20 5.92 -11.07
C LEU A 40 -1.78 5.22 -12.31
N ALA A 41 -0.95 4.54 -13.11
CA ALA A 41 -1.43 3.76 -14.24
C ALA A 41 -2.34 2.60 -13.79
N LYS A 42 -1.94 1.87 -12.74
CA LYS A 42 -2.75 0.81 -12.13
C LYS A 42 -4.07 1.35 -11.59
N ILE A 43 -4.02 2.46 -10.84
CA ILE A 43 -5.22 3.11 -10.29
C ILE A 43 -6.20 3.50 -11.41
N ARG A 44 -5.72 4.15 -12.48
CA ARG A 44 -6.57 4.54 -13.62
C ARG A 44 -7.20 3.33 -14.30
N SER A 45 -6.45 2.25 -14.51
CA SER A 45 -6.98 1.01 -15.09
C SER A 45 -8.10 0.43 -14.23
N THR A 46 -7.92 0.38 -12.89
CA THR A 46 -8.97 -0.08 -11.97
C THR A 46 -10.18 0.85 -11.97
N MET A 47 -10.00 2.17 -12.01
CA MET A 47 -11.11 3.13 -12.09
C MET A 47 -11.95 2.91 -13.36
N CYS A 48 -11.29 2.70 -14.51
CA CYS A 48 -11.98 2.39 -15.76
C CYS A 48 -12.74 1.05 -15.68
N ASN A 49 -12.16 0.00 -15.07
CA ASN A 49 -12.87 -1.28 -14.86
C ASN A 49 -14.11 -1.11 -13.97
N CYS A 50 -14.09 -0.17 -13.03
CA CYS A 50 -15.25 0.19 -12.21
C CYS A 50 -16.20 1.19 -12.90
N GLY A 51 -15.94 1.57 -14.16
CA GLY A 51 -16.77 2.51 -14.91
C GLY A 51 -16.73 3.95 -14.37
N ALA A 52 -15.60 4.38 -13.81
CA ALA A 52 -15.43 5.71 -13.23
C ALA A 52 -14.33 6.50 -13.96
N LEU A 53 -14.65 7.73 -14.38
CA LEU A 53 -13.70 8.64 -15.04
C LEU A 53 -13.06 9.64 -14.07
N ASN A 54 -13.62 9.77 -12.85
CA ASN A 54 -13.11 10.63 -11.80
C ASN A 54 -13.25 9.97 -10.41
N LEU A 55 -12.59 10.57 -9.41
CA LEU A 55 -12.56 10.03 -8.04
C LEU A 55 -13.93 10.03 -7.36
N GLU A 56 -14.80 10.97 -7.72
CA GLU A 56 -16.12 11.10 -7.12
C GLU A 56 -17.04 9.94 -7.56
N GLU A 57 -17.04 9.65 -8.86
CA GLU A 57 -17.69 8.47 -9.43
C GLU A 57 -17.11 7.18 -8.85
N PHE A 58 -15.79 7.06 -8.75
CA PHE A 58 -15.17 5.85 -8.22
C PHE A 58 -15.60 5.57 -6.78
N ARG A 59 -15.63 6.61 -5.92
CA ARG A 59 -16.08 6.48 -4.52
C ARG A 59 -17.55 6.08 -4.40
N ARG A 60 -18.41 6.51 -5.32
CA ARG A 60 -19.84 6.16 -5.32
C ARG A 60 -20.14 4.80 -5.94
N ASN A 61 -19.45 4.47 -7.02
CA ASN A 61 -19.82 3.35 -7.89
C ASN A 61 -19.01 2.08 -7.62
N ALA A 62 -17.86 2.18 -6.95
CA ALA A 62 -17.03 1.00 -6.64
C ALA A 62 -17.80 0.00 -5.78
N LYS A 63 -17.81 -1.26 -6.22
CA LYS A 63 -18.40 -2.37 -5.47
C LYS A 63 -17.29 -3.14 -4.76
N LEU A 64 -17.38 -3.18 -3.44
CA LEU A 64 -16.41 -3.87 -2.58
C LEU A 64 -17.01 -5.15 -2.05
N THR A 65 -16.19 -6.20 -1.96
CA THR A 65 -16.57 -7.47 -1.34
C THR A 65 -15.45 -7.93 -0.41
N THR A 66 -15.83 -8.60 0.68
CA THR A 66 -14.86 -9.26 1.56
C THR A 66 -14.37 -10.54 0.91
N VAL A 67 -13.09 -10.86 1.11
CA VAL A 67 -12.47 -12.08 0.60
C VAL A 67 -11.96 -12.93 1.76
N SER A 68 -12.10 -14.25 1.60
CA SER A 68 -11.57 -15.22 2.57
C SER A 68 -10.05 -15.39 2.41
N PRO A 69 -9.33 -15.94 3.41
CA PRO A 69 -7.91 -16.24 3.28
C PRO A 69 -7.59 -17.17 2.10
N THR A 70 -8.46 -18.14 1.80
CA THR A 70 -8.28 -19.05 0.66
C THR A 70 -8.43 -18.32 -0.67
N SER A 71 -9.37 -17.38 -0.78
CA SER A 71 -9.53 -16.53 -1.98
C SER A 71 -8.34 -15.60 -2.22
N ILE A 72 -7.58 -15.23 -1.17
CA ILE A 72 -6.34 -14.46 -1.33
C ILE A 72 -5.25 -15.31 -2.02
N VAL A 73 -5.14 -16.58 -1.65
CA VAL A 73 -4.20 -17.52 -2.30
C VAL A 73 -4.60 -17.73 -3.75
N GLU A 74 -5.90 -17.92 -4.01
CA GLU A 74 -6.47 -18.05 -5.35
C GLU A 74 -6.22 -16.81 -6.24
N GLY A 75 -6.28 -15.60 -5.67
CA GLY A 75 -6.03 -14.36 -6.43
C GLY A 75 -4.56 -14.17 -6.86
N GLY A 76 -3.62 -14.87 -6.23
CA GLY A 76 -2.22 -14.87 -6.61
C GLY A 76 -1.90 -15.89 -7.70
N ALA A 77 -0.67 -15.89 -8.20
CA ALA A 77 -0.18 -17.00 -9.02
C ALA A 77 -0.01 -18.24 -8.14
N HIS A 78 -0.78 -19.29 -8.43
CA HIS A 78 -0.80 -20.56 -7.70
C HIS A 78 -0.72 -21.74 -8.68
N ASP A 79 -0.25 -22.90 -8.19
CA ASP A 79 -0.08 -24.15 -8.94
C ASP A 79 0.82 -24.09 -10.19
N VAL A 80 1.74 -23.10 -10.23
CA VAL A 80 2.69 -22.92 -11.32
C VAL A 80 4.10 -22.57 -10.82
N MET A 81 5.11 -22.95 -11.59
CA MET A 81 6.49 -22.51 -11.37
C MET A 81 6.72 -21.15 -12.05
N LEU A 82 6.76 -20.09 -11.24
CA LEU A 82 7.10 -18.75 -11.72
C LEU A 82 8.58 -18.69 -12.09
N LYS A 83 8.87 -18.39 -13.35
CA LYS A 83 10.24 -18.33 -13.89
C LYS A 83 11.03 -17.13 -13.35
N ASP A 84 10.38 -15.98 -13.25
CA ASP A 84 11.00 -14.72 -12.82
C ASP A 84 10.25 -14.16 -11.62
N ARG A 85 10.63 -14.60 -10.42
CA ARG A 85 10.43 -13.75 -9.25
C ARG A 85 11.59 -12.76 -9.28
N THR A 86 11.29 -11.48 -9.47
CA THR A 86 12.22 -10.40 -9.11
C THR A 86 12.37 -10.47 -7.59
N GLU A 87 13.21 -11.40 -7.13
CA GLU A 87 13.72 -11.42 -5.78
C GLU A 87 14.58 -10.18 -5.66
N VAL A 88 14.01 -9.16 -5.03
CA VAL A 88 14.81 -8.07 -4.49
C VAL A 88 15.64 -8.68 -3.37
N LYS A 89 16.85 -9.15 -3.73
CA LYS A 89 17.92 -9.47 -2.78
C LYS A 89 18.41 -8.21 -2.09
#